data_AF-A0A2E2YMH1-F1
#
_entry.id   AF-A0A2E2YMH1-F1
#
_cell.length_a   1.000
_cell.length_b   1.000
_cell.length_c   1.000
_cell.angle_alpha   90.00
_cell.angle_beta   90.00
_cell.angle_gamma   90.00
#
_symmetry.space_group_name_H-M   'P 1'
#
loop_
_entity.id
_entity.type
_entity.pdbx_description
1 polymer ?
#
loop_
_entity_poly.entity_id
_entity_poly.type
_entity_poly.pdbx_seq_one_letter_code
_entity_poly.pdbx_strand_id
1 'polypeptide(L)'
;MPKHDKISDENMRSLFIQARGEMAEGKGTEAVHTLSDAFVSLLKMKPEITNAEAKPGAEYVAKEWTEVFSAELQWPRLGANLIPESIEAGDPKIEFEADQFSISEAMMYYEFAIDTAIQYEV
;
A
#
# COMPACT_ATOMS: atom_id res chain seq x y z
N MET A 1 9.34 -12.45 -14.84
CA MET A 1 9.82 -11.13 -14.37
C MET A 1 9.16 -10.85 -13.03
N PRO A 2 9.94 -10.44 -12.01
CA PRO A 2 9.40 -9.89 -10.77
C PRO A 2 8.33 -8.81 -11.00
N LYS A 3 7.33 -8.72 -10.10
CA LYS A 3 6.25 -7.73 -10.22
C LYS A 3 6.78 -6.29 -10.21
N HIS A 4 7.84 -5.99 -9.45
CA HIS A 4 8.38 -4.62 -9.33
C HIS A 4 9.03 -4.11 -10.61
N ASP A 5 9.43 -4.99 -11.53
CA ASP A 5 9.95 -4.57 -12.84
C ASP A 5 8.89 -3.87 -13.69
N LYS A 6 7.61 -4.02 -13.34
CA LYS A 6 6.47 -3.39 -14.03
C LYS A 6 6.15 -1.98 -13.51
N ILE A 7 6.75 -1.58 -12.39
CA ILE A 7 6.59 -0.24 -11.82
C ILE A 7 7.41 0.74 -12.64
N SER A 8 6.83 1.85 -13.09
CA SER A 8 7.48 2.80 -14.00
C SER A 8 8.36 3.81 -13.28
N ASP A 9 7.95 4.27 -12.10
CA ASP A 9 8.64 5.21 -11.23
C ASP A 9 9.82 4.53 -10.54
N GLU A 10 11.00 5.12 -10.72
CA GLU A 10 12.25 4.54 -10.25
C GLU A 10 12.37 4.58 -8.73
N ASN A 11 11.81 5.62 -8.07
CA ASN A 11 11.84 5.73 -6.61
C ASN A 11 10.94 4.66 -5.99
N MET A 12 9.72 4.51 -6.52
CA MET A 12 8.78 3.53 -6.03
C MET A 12 9.28 2.11 -6.30
N ARG A 13 9.83 1.84 -7.50
CA ARG A 13 10.48 0.57 -7.80
C ARG A 13 11.59 0.26 -6.79
N SER A 14 12.41 1.24 -6.43
CA SER A 14 13.49 1.08 -5.45
C SER A 14 12.97 0.70 -4.06
N LEU A 15 11.85 1.28 -3.61
CA LEU A 15 11.20 0.92 -2.35
C LEU A 15 10.71 -0.54 -2.35
N PHE A 16 10.12 -1.02 -3.45
CA PHE A 16 9.71 -2.43 -3.56
C PHE A 16 10.90 -3.39 -3.65
N ILE A 17 12.01 -2.98 -4.26
CA ILE A 17 13.24 -3.77 -4.25
C ILE A 17 13.81 -3.85 -2.83
N GLN A 18 13.83 -2.74 -2.10
CA GLN A 18 14.27 -2.67 -0.71
C GLN A 18 13.42 -3.57 0.20
N ALA A 19 12.09 -3.43 0.17
CA ALA A 19 11.19 -4.25 0.96
C ALA A 19 11.36 -5.75 0.70
N ARG A 20 11.62 -6.13 -0.57
CA ARG A 20 11.92 -7.51 -0.94
C ARG A 20 13.24 -8.00 -0.34
N GLY A 21 14.26 -7.14 -0.31
CA GLY A 21 15.55 -7.42 0.34
C GLY A 21 15.39 -7.61 1.85
N GLU A 22 14.64 -6.72 2.51
CA GLU A 22 14.33 -6.79 3.95
C GLU A 22 13.61 -8.12 4.28
N MET A 23 12.61 -8.50 3.49
CA MET A 23 11.94 -9.78 3.67
C MET A 23 12.87 -10.99 3.49
N ALA A 24 13.77 -10.95 2.50
CA ALA A 24 14.75 -12.02 2.27
C ALA A 24 15.76 -12.15 3.43
N GLU A 25 16.00 -11.07 4.17
CA GLU A 25 16.86 -11.04 5.35
C GLU A 25 16.13 -11.38 6.66
N GLY A 26 14.83 -11.66 6.62
CA GLY A 26 14.02 -11.94 7.81
C GLY A 26 13.52 -10.69 8.55
N LYS A 27 13.65 -9.51 7.95
CA LYS A 27 13.30 -8.20 8.52
C LYS A 27 11.86 -7.80 8.16
N GLY A 28 10.90 -8.51 8.76
CA GLY A 28 9.47 -8.32 8.45
C GLY A 28 8.95 -6.93 8.83
N THR A 29 9.32 -6.45 10.02
CA THR A 29 8.93 -5.12 10.50
C THR A 29 9.43 -4.01 9.58
N GLU A 30 10.72 -4.03 9.24
CA GLU A 30 11.34 -3.06 8.33
C GLU A 30 10.67 -3.07 6.96
N ALA A 31 10.37 -4.26 6.43
CA ALA A 31 9.64 -4.40 5.18
C ALA A 31 8.24 -3.75 5.23
N VAL A 32 7.49 -3.94 6.31
CA VAL A 32 6.17 -3.30 6.46
C VAL A 32 6.28 -1.79 6.55
N HIS A 33 7.29 -1.24 7.22
CA HIS A 33 7.54 0.21 7.22
C HIS A 33 7.86 0.74 5.82
N THR A 34 8.80 0.11 5.11
CA THR A 34 9.16 0.48 3.73
C THR A 34 7.94 0.43 2.80
N LEU A 35 7.10 -0.59 2.94
CA LEU A 35 5.88 -0.76 2.13
C LEU A 35 4.81 0.28 2.48
N SER A 36 4.69 0.65 3.75
CA SER A 36 3.79 1.70 4.21
C SER A 36 4.19 3.06 3.64
N ASP A 37 5.48 3.37 3.63
CA ASP A 37 6.00 4.61 3.03
C ASP A 37 5.79 4.63 1.51
N ALA A 38 6.00 3.50 0.84
CA ALA A 38 5.72 3.35 -0.59
C ALA A 38 4.24 3.58 -0.90
N PHE A 39 3.34 3.01 -0.09
CA PHE A 39 1.90 3.16 -0.27
C PHE A 39 1.42 4.58 0.03
N VAL A 40 1.90 5.23 1.09
CA VAL A 40 1.59 6.64 1.37
C VAL A 40 2.06 7.54 0.23
N SER A 41 3.25 7.26 -0.32
CA SER A 41 3.77 8.00 -1.48
C SER A 41 2.88 7.80 -2.70
N LEU A 42 2.42 6.57 -2.95
CA LEU A 42 1.47 6.25 -4.02
C LEU A 42 0.17 7.06 -3.87
N LEU A 43 -0.43 7.09 -2.68
CA LEU A 43 -1.66 7.86 -2.41
C LEU A 43 -1.45 9.37 -2.60
N LYS A 44 -0.26 9.89 -2.29
CA LYS A 44 0.10 11.30 -2.52
C LYS A 44 0.32 11.63 -4.00
N MET A 45 0.92 10.72 -4.76
CA MET A 45 1.13 10.86 -6.21
C MET A 45 -0.17 10.69 -7.00
N LYS A 46 -1.08 9.86 -6.50
CA LYS A 46 -2.35 9.51 -7.14
C LYS A 46 -3.53 9.73 -6.20
N PRO A 47 -3.90 11.00 -5.91
CA PRO A 47 -5.06 11.32 -5.07
C PRO A 47 -6.38 10.73 -5.58
N GLU A 48 -6.47 10.35 -6.87
CA GLU A 48 -7.63 9.65 -7.43
C GLU A 48 -7.87 8.26 -6.81
N ILE A 49 -6.86 7.64 -6.19
CA ILE A 49 -7.01 6.36 -5.47
C ILE A 49 -7.93 6.55 -4.25
N THR A 50 -7.86 7.73 -3.63
CA THR A 50 -8.63 8.08 -2.43
C THR A 50 -9.87 8.92 -2.74
N ASN A 51 -9.92 9.57 -3.90
CA ASN A 51 -11.06 10.39 -4.29
C ASN A 51 -12.10 9.59 -5.06
N ALA A 52 -13.18 9.26 -4.37
CA ALA A 52 -14.28 8.46 -4.91
C ALA A 52 -15.17 9.15 -5.97
N GLU A 53 -14.89 10.40 -6.33
CA GLU A 53 -15.54 11.06 -7.47
C GLU A 53 -14.82 10.82 -8.81
N ALA A 54 -13.65 10.15 -8.80
CA ALA A 54 -12.71 10.23 -9.91
C ALA A 54 -12.97 9.30 -11.12
N LYS A 55 -13.87 8.32 -11.07
CA LYS A 55 -14.23 7.38 -12.17
C LYS A 55 -15.30 6.33 -11.78
N PRO A 56 -16.28 6.02 -12.65
CA PRO A 56 -17.02 4.76 -12.58
C PRO A 56 -16.10 3.59 -12.96
N GLY A 57 -15.91 2.61 -12.06
CA GLY A 57 -15.10 1.41 -12.31
C GLY A 57 -13.71 1.39 -11.68
N ALA A 58 -13.32 2.44 -10.94
CA ALA A 58 -12.21 2.35 -10.00
C ALA A 58 -12.76 1.76 -8.69
N GLU A 59 -12.34 0.54 -8.35
CA GLU A 59 -12.59 -0.01 -7.02
C GLU A 59 -11.77 0.81 -6.02
N TYR A 60 -12.44 1.71 -5.29
CA TYR A 60 -11.79 2.68 -4.42
C TYR A 60 -11.37 2.06 -3.10
N VAL A 61 -10.18 2.44 -2.63
CA VAL A 61 -9.68 2.11 -1.29
C VAL A 61 -10.40 2.93 -0.20
N ALA A 62 -11.09 4.03 -0.56
CA ALA A 62 -11.43 5.08 0.39
C ALA A 62 -12.92 5.36 0.69
N LYS A 63 -13.92 5.02 -0.16
CA LYS A 63 -15.32 5.45 0.10
C LYS A 63 -16.27 4.43 0.70
N GLU A 64 -15.96 3.13 0.66
CA GLU A 64 -16.78 2.12 1.34
C GLU A 64 -15.92 1.35 2.35
N TRP A 65 -15.53 2.07 3.42
CA TRP A 65 -15.09 1.45 4.67
C TRP A 65 -16.25 0.76 5.42
N THR A 66 -17.45 0.79 4.85
CA THR A 66 -18.68 0.21 5.37
C THR A 66 -19.32 -0.71 4.34
N GLU A 67 -19.05 -2.01 4.49
CA GLU A 67 -19.94 -3.14 4.19
C GLU A 67 -20.14 -3.65 2.75
N VAL A 68 -19.64 -3.02 1.69
CA VAL A 68 -19.70 -3.63 0.34
C VAL A 68 -18.41 -3.32 -0.43
N PHE A 69 -18.00 -4.20 -1.35
CA PHE A 69 -16.82 -4.18 -2.24
C PHE A 69 -15.65 -5.12 -1.90
N SER A 70 -15.03 -5.59 -2.99
CA SER A 70 -14.29 -6.84 -3.18
C SER A 70 -13.15 -7.05 -2.18
N ALA A 71 -12.95 -8.30 -1.76
CA ALA A 71 -11.89 -8.74 -0.86
C ALA A 71 -10.45 -8.55 -1.43
N GLU A 72 -10.32 -7.92 -2.60
CA GLU A 72 -9.10 -7.91 -3.42
C GLU A 72 -8.31 -6.59 -3.29
N LEU A 73 -8.90 -5.52 -2.74
CA LEU A 73 -8.29 -4.18 -2.66
C LEU A 73 -8.33 -3.53 -1.27
N GLN A 74 -8.18 -4.31 -0.19
CA GLN A 74 -8.05 -3.76 1.16
C GLN A 74 -6.59 -3.76 1.63
N TRP A 75 -6.10 -2.59 2.06
CA TRP A 75 -4.84 -2.49 2.80
C TRP A 75 -4.88 -3.47 3.99
N PRO A 76 -3.88 -4.36 4.15
CA PRO A 76 -3.94 -5.36 5.20
C PRO A 76 -4.04 -4.70 6.58
N ARG A 77 -5.06 -5.06 7.37
CA ARG A 77 -5.25 -4.53 8.74
C ARG A 77 -4.55 -5.41 9.77
N LEU A 78 -3.24 -5.58 9.60
CA LEU A 78 -2.42 -6.52 10.37
C LEU A 78 -1.48 -5.79 11.33
N GLY A 79 -1.88 -4.60 11.79
CA GLY A 79 -1.11 -3.78 12.72
C GLY A 79 -0.42 -2.57 12.08
N ALA A 80 -0.48 -2.40 10.77
CA ALA A 80 -0.22 -1.14 10.08
C ALA A 80 -1.50 -0.70 9.37
N ASN A 81 -2.14 0.37 9.82
CA ASN A 81 -3.49 0.78 9.42
C ASN A 81 -3.50 2.18 8.81
N LEU A 82 -4.21 2.36 7.70
CA LEU A 82 -4.44 3.68 7.11
C LEU A 82 -5.45 4.47 7.94
N ILE A 83 -5.09 5.70 8.34
CA ILE A 83 -5.94 6.59 9.14
C ILE A 83 -6.95 7.27 8.21
N PRO A 84 -8.27 7.01 8.32
CA PRO A 84 -9.27 7.60 7.41
C PRO A 84 -9.27 9.13 7.41
N GLU A 85 -9.14 9.74 8.59
CA GLU A 85 -9.12 11.20 8.76
C GLU A 85 -7.92 11.84 8.06
N SER A 86 -6.81 11.10 7.93
CA SER A 86 -5.61 11.57 7.23
C SER A 86 -5.81 11.64 5.71
N ILE A 87 -6.66 10.75 5.17
CA ILE A 87 -7.06 10.75 3.77
C ILE A 87 -7.93 11.95 3.45
N GLU A 88 -8.93 12.23 4.29
CA GLU A 88 -9.81 13.39 4.14
C GLU A 88 -9.04 14.71 4.24
N ALA A 89 -8.00 14.75 5.07
CA ALA A 89 -7.10 15.90 5.20
C ALA A 89 -6.11 16.05 4.03
N GLY A 90 -6.06 15.11 3.09
CA GLY A 90 -5.13 15.12 1.96
C GLY A 90 -3.67 14.80 2.33
N ASP A 91 -3.43 14.27 3.53
CA ASP A 91 -2.10 13.87 4.01
C ASP A 91 -2.14 12.43 4.54
N PRO A 92 -2.13 11.41 3.66
CA PRO A 92 -2.25 10.00 4.04
C PRO A 92 -1.21 9.57 5.07
N LYS A 93 -1.65 8.85 6.10
CA LYS A 93 -0.80 8.32 7.17
C LYS A 93 -1.18 6.89 7.53
N ILE A 94 -0.15 6.10 7.82
CA ILE A 94 -0.27 4.78 8.41
C ILE A 94 0.03 4.88 9.92
N GLU A 95 -0.87 4.36 10.74
CA GLU A 95 -0.65 4.13 12.17
C GLU A 95 -0.18 2.68 12.39
N PHE A 96 0.85 2.50 13.22
CA PHE A 96 1.37 1.19 13.57
C PHE A 96 0.87 0.81 14.96
N GLU A 97 -0.09 -0.12 15.02
CA GLU A 97 -0.61 -0.72 16.25
C GLU A 97 0.23 -1.91 16.72
N ALA A 98 0.93 -2.58 15.81
CA ALA A 98 1.82 -3.69 16.12
C ALA A 98 3.28 -3.23 16.20
N ASP A 99 4.00 -3.71 17.22
CA ASP A 99 5.43 -3.44 17.41
C ASP A 99 6.32 -4.26 16.47
N GLN A 100 5.84 -5.43 16.01
CA GLN A 100 6.59 -6.35 15.15
C GLN A 100 5.70 -7.00 14.10
N PHE A 101 6.31 -7.29 12.95
CA PHE A 101 5.66 -7.99 11.85
C PHE A 101 6.49 -9.19 11.40
N SER A 102 5.80 -10.27 11.09
CA SER A 102 6.34 -11.46 10.46
C SER A 102 6.59 -11.25 8.97
N ILE A 103 7.40 -12.13 8.37
CA ILE A 103 7.59 -12.16 6.91
C ILE A 103 6.29 -12.45 6.17
N SER A 104 5.41 -13.28 6.73
CA SER A 104 4.09 -13.54 6.15
C SER A 104 3.24 -12.28 6.10
N GLU A 105 3.29 -11.44 7.13
CA GLU A 105 2.58 -10.15 7.15
C GLU A 105 3.17 -9.18 6.14
N ALA A 106 4.50 -9.04 6.13
CA ALA A 106 5.19 -8.22 5.14
C ALA A 106 4.87 -8.62 3.69
N MET A 107 4.75 -9.92 3.41
CA MET A 107 4.37 -10.41 2.08
C MET A 107 2.95 -9.99 1.68
N MET A 108 2.00 -9.99 2.63
CA MET A 108 0.64 -9.52 2.36
C MET A 108 0.60 -8.03 2.04
N TYR A 109 1.35 -7.21 2.79
CA TYR A 109 1.53 -5.79 2.47
C TYR A 109 2.21 -5.59 1.12
N TYR A 110 3.21 -6.42 0.79
CA TYR A 110 3.95 -6.34 -0.46
C TYR A 110 3.04 -6.57 -1.65
N GLU A 111 2.30 -7.68 -1.65
CA GLU A 111 1.39 -8.06 -2.74
C GLU A 111 0.30 -7.01 -2.94
N PHE A 112 -0.25 -6.48 -1.86
CA PHE A 112 -1.25 -5.41 -1.95
C PHE A 112 -0.67 -4.12 -2.55
N ALA A 113 0.44 -3.62 -1.99
CA ALA A 113 1.02 -2.35 -2.41
C ALA A 113 1.52 -2.42 -3.85
N ILE A 114 2.10 -3.55 -4.26
CA ILE A 114 2.66 -3.70 -5.61
C ILE A 114 1.58 -3.84 -6.68
N ASP A 115 0.50 -4.55 -6.39
CA ASP A 115 -0.61 -4.69 -7.33
C ASP A 115 -1.32 -3.35 -7.50
N THR A 116 -1.48 -2.57 -6.41
CA THR A 116 -1.99 -1.19 -6.49
C THR A 116 -1.07 -0.29 -7.31
N ALA A 117 0.24 -0.34 -7.06
CA ALA A 117 1.24 0.44 -7.82
C ALA A 117 1.16 0.16 -9.34
N ILE A 118 1.10 -1.12 -9.71
CA ILE A 118 1.00 -1.54 -11.11
C ILE A 118 -0.32 -1.08 -11.73
N GLN A 119 -1.44 -1.22 -11.01
CA GLN A 119 -2.77 -0.84 -11.50
C GLN A 119 -2.86 0.66 -11.86
N TYR A 120 -2.18 1.52 -11.09
CA TYR A 120 -2.19 2.97 -11.30
C TYR A 120 -1.02 3.47 -12.16
N GLU A 121 -0.31 2.54 -12.81
CA GLU A 121 0.80 2.78 -13.75
C GLU A 121 1.86 3.72 -13.18
N VAL A 122 2.15 3.54 -11.91
CA VAL A 122 3.22 4.26 -11.22
C VAL A 122 4.48 3.43 -11.27
#